data_AF-A0A7U5Y158-F1
#
_entry.id   AF-A0A7U5Y158-F1
#
_cell.length_a   1.000
_cell.length_b   1.000
_cell.length_c   1.000
_cell.angle_alpha   90.00
_cell.angle_beta   90.00
_cell.angle_gamma   90.00
#
_symmetry.space_group_name_H-M   'P 1'
#
loop_
_entity.id
_entity.type
_entity.pdbx_description
1 polymer ?
#
loop_
_entity_poly.entity_id
_entity_poly.type
_entity_poly.pdbx_seq_one_letter_code
_entity_poly.pdbx_strand_id
1 'polypeptide(L)'
;MLTLRFTAALLLALCAGPALAKPFCGDLANAFGPFDYRTPDPDQLYLVEMAHFTEDVQQGLKGNTGTLGADLDYTLRAFPNHTKALATMARVALRQKTPQLPGARYAVECYFERAVRFKADDGTAWAAYGQYLYQLGQTERALPLLKKAAELAPENASVNYNAGIAYAHAKNYPLAVQHAKKAYQLGFPLNGLRKMLVDAGKWDGKVEPVEVPGSDPAGPTPAPR
;
A
#
# COMPACT_ATOMS: atom_id res chain seq x y z
N MET A 1 82.75 5.76 8.18
CA MET A 1 81.68 5.01 7.49
C MET A 1 80.64 4.60 8.52
N LEU A 2 79.53 5.34 8.63
CA LEU A 2 78.41 5.00 9.51
C LEU A 2 77.12 5.28 8.74
N THR A 3 76.48 4.23 8.22
CA THR A 3 75.26 4.33 7.41
C THR A 3 74.03 4.36 8.32
N LEU A 4 73.30 5.48 8.28
CA LEU A 4 72.02 5.70 8.94
C LEU A 4 70.93 4.93 8.17
N ARG A 5 70.28 3.93 8.80
CA ARG A 5 69.14 3.21 8.22
C ARG A 5 67.83 3.89 8.65
N PHE A 6 67.11 4.48 7.71
CA PHE A 6 65.73 4.93 7.90
C PHE A 6 64.78 3.73 7.74
N THR A 7 64.10 3.34 8.81
CA THR A 7 62.93 2.46 8.74
C THR A 7 61.68 3.31 8.56
N ALA A 8 61.12 3.34 7.36
CA ALA A 8 59.82 3.94 7.10
C ALA A 8 58.71 2.99 7.59
N ALA A 9 57.90 3.46 8.54
CA ALA A 9 56.71 2.77 9.01
C ALA A 9 55.58 2.94 7.98
N LEU A 10 55.07 1.83 7.44
CA LEU A 10 53.88 1.83 6.59
C LEU A 10 52.65 1.48 7.45
N LEU A 11 51.97 2.50 7.96
CA LEU A 11 50.66 2.38 8.60
C LEU A 11 49.61 2.11 7.51
N LEU A 12 49.21 0.85 7.36
CA LEU A 12 48.03 0.45 6.60
C LEU A 12 46.77 0.89 7.37
N ALA A 13 46.25 2.06 7.01
CA ALA A 13 44.90 2.47 7.41
C ALA A 13 43.87 1.63 6.63
N LEU A 14 43.36 0.58 7.26
CA LEU A 14 42.16 -0.12 6.78
C LEU A 14 40.94 0.78 6.99
N CYS A 15 40.54 1.50 5.95
CA CYS A 15 39.21 2.12 5.89
C CYS A 15 38.15 1.02 5.76
N ALA A 16 37.69 0.48 6.89
CA ALA A 16 36.44 -0.25 6.93
C ALA A 16 35.31 0.77 6.68
N GLY A 17 34.83 0.83 5.44
CA GLY A 17 33.61 1.57 5.13
C GLY A 17 32.44 1.01 5.94
N PRO A 18 31.44 1.83 6.31
CA PRO A 18 30.29 1.33 7.05
C PRO A 18 29.62 0.25 6.20
N ALA A 19 29.54 -0.97 6.73
CA ALA A 19 28.69 -2.00 6.16
C ALA A 19 27.27 -1.44 6.17
N LEU A 20 26.80 -1.00 5.00
CA LEU A 20 25.42 -0.56 4.79
C LEU A 20 24.52 -1.64 5.36
N ALA A 21 23.82 -1.33 6.46
CA ALA A 21 22.85 -2.23 7.06
C ALA A 21 21.90 -2.68 5.94
N LYS A 22 21.84 -3.99 5.69
CA LYS A 22 20.91 -4.54 4.69
C LYS A 22 19.51 -3.97 4.98
N PRO A 23 18.73 -3.60 3.95
CA PRO A 23 17.35 -3.20 4.17
C PRO A 23 16.64 -4.29 4.97
N PHE A 24 15.89 -3.91 6.01
CA PHE A 24 15.19 -4.82 6.92
C PHE A 24 14.30 -5.85 6.18
N CYS A 25 13.86 -5.51 4.97
CA CYS A 25 13.02 -6.33 4.11
C CYS A 25 13.69 -6.79 2.79
N GLY A 26 15.03 -6.86 2.80
CA GLY A 26 15.85 -7.32 1.68
C GLY A 26 15.85 -6.41 0.45
N ASP A 27 16.56 -6.87 -0.59
CA ASP A 27 16.67 -6.18 -1.87
C ASP A 27 15.45 -6.41 -2.77
N LEU A 28 15.13 -5.42 -3.59
CA LEU A 28 14.02 -5.53 -4.55
C LEU A 28 14.41 -6.36 -5.78
N ALA A 29 15.70 -6.38 -6.13
CA ALA A 29 16.25 -7.12 -7.25
C ALA A 29 15.96 -8.62 -7.12
N ASN A 30 15.53 -9.23 -8.22
CA ASN A 30 15.27 -10.65 -8.31
C ASN A 30 15.36 -11.12 -9.77
N ALA A 31 15.24 -12.43 -10.01
CA ALA A 31 15.40 -13.01 -11.34
C ALA A 31 14.23 -12.72 -12.32
N PHE A 32 13.06 -12.33 -11.81
CA PHE A 32 11.86 -12.09 -12.60
C PHE A 32 10.99 -10.98 -11.98
N GLY A 33 11.14 -9.77 -12.53
CA GLY A 33 10.63 -8.52 -11.95
C GLY A 33 11.72 -7.75 -11.17
N PRO A 34 11.34 -6.77 -10.34
CA PRO A 34 9.98 -6.33 -10.05
C PRO A 34 9.36 -5.49 -11.19
N PHE A 35 8.07 -5.69 -11.44
CA PHE A 35 7.26 -4.98 -12.43
C PHE A 35 6.22 -4.08 -11.75
N ASP A 36 5.80 -3.01 -12.44
CA ASP A 36 4.80 -2.07 -11.93
C ASP A 36 3.38 -2.56 -12.23
N TYR A 37 2.62 -2.89 -11.17
CA TYR A 37 1.24 -3.38 -11.29
C TYR A 37 0.27 -2.31 -11.82
N ARG A 38 0.65 -1.03 -11.83
CA ARG A 38 -0.18 0.06 -12.37
C ARG A 38 -0.16 0.08 -13.90
N THR A 39 0.94 -0.39 -14.50
CA THR A 39 1.17 -0.42 -15.95
C THR A 39 1.95 -1.69 -16.31
N PRO A 40 1.40 -2.88 -16.05
CA PRO A 40 2.13 -4.12 -16.24
C PRO A 40 2.16 -4.50 -17.73
N ASP A 41 3.24 -5.14 -18.15
CA ASP A 41 3.22 -5.91 -19.40
C ASP A 41 2.17 -7.04 -19.26
N PRO A 42 1.22 -7.17 -20.19
CA PRO A 42 0.13 -8.13 -20.06
C PRO A 42 0.58 -9.59 -19.99
N ASP A 43 1.65 -9.96 -20.69
CA ASP A 43 2.16 -11.34 -20.69
C ASP A 43 2.83 -11.66 -19.35
N GLN A 44 3.62 -10.72 -18.81
CA GLN A 44 4.20 -10.86 -17.47
C GLN A 44 3.13 -10.97 -16.39
N LEU A 45 2.09 -10.13 -16.47
CA LEU A 45 0.98 -10.19 -15.52
C LEU A 45 0.26 -11.53 -15.63
N TYR A 46 -0.08 -11.95 -16.84
CA TYR A 46 -0.76 -13.22 -17.08
C TYR A 46 0.02 -14.41 -16.54
N LEU A 47 1.33 -14.50 -16.85
CA LEU A 47 2.19 -15.59 -16.39
C LEU A 47 2.26 -15.67 -14.86
N VAL A 48 2.32 -14.52 -14.17
CA VAL A 48 2.34 -14.50 -12.70
C VAL A 48 0.98 -14.84 -12.12
N GLU A 49 -0.10 -14.19 -12.56
CA GLU A 49 -1.42 -14.40 -11.95
C GLU A 49 -1.95 -15.81 -12.24
N MET A 50 -1.73 -16.36 -13.44
CA MET A 50 -2.19 -17.72 -13.78
C MET A 50 -1.49 -18.80 -12.94
N ALA A 51 -0.22 -18.57 -12.55
CA ALA A 51 0.56 -19.55 -11.81
C ALA A 51 0.46 -19.33 -10.30
N HIS A 52 0.53 -18.09 -9.84
CA HIS A 52 0.75 -17.74 -8.43
C HIS A 52 -0.33 -16.86 -7.80
N PHE A 53 -1.31 -16.38 -8.57
CA PHE A 53 -2.40 -15.57 -8.03
C PHE A 53 -3.76 -15.98 -8.61
N THR A 54 -4.00 -17.29 -8.64
CA THR A 54 -5.28 -17.87 -9.06
C THR A 54 -6.43 -17.42 -8.15
N GLU A 55 -7.68 -17.71 -8.54
CA GLU A 55 -8.86 -17.34 -7.75
C GLU A 55 -8.80 -17.90 -6.31
N ASP A 56 -8.33 -19.14 -6.12
CA ASP A 56 -8.13 -19.72 -4.78
C ASP A 56 -7.10 -18.96 -3.94
N VAL A 57 -6.01 -18.50 -4.58
CA VAL A 57 -4.99 -17.68 -3.93
C VAL A 57 -5.56 -16.32 -3.58
N GLN A 58 -6.24 -15.65 -4.53
CA GLN A 58 -6.88 -14.35 -4.33
C GLN A 58 -7.89 -14.40 -3.18
N GLN A 59 -8.73 -15.44 -3.11
CA GLN A 59 -9.67 -15.67 -2.02
C GLN A 59 -8.97 -16.08 -0.72
N GLY A 60 -7.70 -16.46 -0.77
CA GLY A 60 -6.87 -16.82 0.38
C GLY A 60 -7.28 -18.16 0.98
N LEU A 61 -7.64 -19.11 0.12
CA LEU A 61 -8.09 -20.47 0.46
C LEU A 61 -6.91 -21.44 0.49
N LYS A 62 -6.15 -21.53 -0.61
CA LYS A 62 -4.96 -22.39 -0.74
C LYS A 62 -3.98 -21.84 -1.78
N GLY A 63 -2.75 -22.35 -1.78
CA GLY A 63 -1.78 -22.11 -2.85
C GLY A 63 -2.08 -22.96 -4.08
N ASN A 64 -1.57 -22.51 -5.23
CA ASN A 64 -1.60 -23.18 -6.51
C ASN A 64 -0.31 -23.98 -6.78
N THR A 65 0.88 -23.40 -6.53
CA THR A 65 2.18 -24.07 -6.78
C THR A 65 2.88 -24.55 -5.51
N GLY A 66 2.34 -24.20 -4.35
CA GLY A 66 2.87 -24.59 -3.06
C GLY A 66 1.96 -24.15 -1.93
N THR A 67 2.53 -23.59 -0.87
CA THR A 67 1.73 -22.96 0.17
C THR A 67 1.15 -21.63 -0.32
N LEU A 68 0.04 -21.21 0.27
CA LEU A 68 -0.55 -19.89 -0.01
C LEU A 68 0.46 -18.75 0.21
N GLY A 69 1.30 -18.85 1.25
CA GLY A 69 2.36 -17.88 1.50
C GLY A 69 3.45 -17.85 0.43
N ALA A 70 3.79 -19.00 -0.17
CA ALA A 70 4.79 -19.09 -1.24
C ALA A 70 4.30 -18.47 -2.55
N ASP A 71 3.03 -18.70 -2.90
CA ASP A 71 2.42 -18.11 -4.09
C ASP A 71 2.24 -16.58 -3.97
N LEU A 72 1.82 -16.10 -2.79
CA LEU A 72 1.78 -14.67 -2.51
C LEU A 72 3.18 -14.04 -2.47
N ASP A 73 4.18 -14.74 -1.91
CA ASP A 73 5.58 -14.30 -1.95
C ASP A 73 6.08 -14.15 -3.39
N TYR A 74 5.83 -15.13 -4.25
CA TYR A 74 6.22 -15.05 -5.65
C TYR A 74 5.57 -13.85 -6.32
N THR A 75 4.25 -13.73 -6.20
CA THR A 75 3.46 -12.64 -6.78
C THR A 75 4.00 -11.28 -6.33
N LEU A 76 4.30 -11.10 -5.04
CA LEU A 76 4.76 -9.84 -4.46
C LEU A 76 6.26 -9.57 -4.63
N ARG A 77 7.06 -10.55 -5.06
CA ARG A 77 8.42 -10.31 -5.55
C ARG A 77 8.41 -9.89 -7.02
N ALA A 78 7.55 -10.49 -7.84
CA ALA A 78 7.38 -10.13 -9.24
C ALA A 78 6.69 -8.78 -9.41
N PHE A 79 5.66 -8.48 -8.61
CA PHE A 79 4.91 -7.23 -8.59
C PHE A 79 4.79 -6.70 -7.16
N PRO A 80 5.79 -5.96 -6.62
CA PRO A 80 5.76 -5.50 -5.23
C PRO A 80 4.53 -4.64 -4.88
N ASN A 81 4.02 -3.86 -5.82
CA ASN A 81 2.80 -3.06 -5.64
C ASN A 81 1.52 -3.76 -6.15
N HIS A 82 1.49 -5.10 -6.22
CA HIS A 82 0.28 -5.85 -6.54
C HIS A 82 -0.75 -5.74 -5.41
N THR A 83 -1.63 -4.75 -5.51
CA THR A 83 -2.55 -4.34 -4.43
C THR A 83 -3.51 -5.45 -4.00
N LYS A 84 -3.99 -6.28 -4.94
CA LYS A 84 -4.83 -7.45 -4.61
C LYS A 84 -4.07 -8.50 -3.79
N ALA A 85 -2.83 -8.85 -4.19
CA ALA A 85 -2.00 -9.80 -3.45
C ALA A 85 -1.60 -9.27 -2.07
N LEU A 86 -1.28 -7.98 -1.95
CA LEU A 86 -1.04 -7.33 -0.65
C LEU A 86 -2.27 -7.43 0.26
N ALA A 87 -3.46 -7.11 -0.26
CA ALA A 87 -4.71 -7.18 0.48
C ALA A 87 -5.03 -8.62 0.93
N THR A 88 -4.82 -9.60 0.05
CA THR A 88 -4.98 -11.02 0.37
C THR A 88 -4.00 -11.46 1.44
N MET A 89 -2.72 -11.12 1.31
CA MET A 89 -1.70 -11.46 2.30
C MET A 89 -2.04 -10.88 3.68
N ALA A 90 -2.41 -9.60 3.76
CA ALA A 90 -2.84 -8.98 5.02
C ALA A 90 -4.07 -9.66 5.61
N ARG A 91 -5.13 -9.86 4.83
CA ARG A 91 -6.38 -10.49 5.30
C ARG A 91 -6.14 -11.90 5.84
N VAL A 92 -5.31 -12.70 5.15
CA VAL A 92 -4.97 -14.08 5.59
C VAL A 92 -4.12 -14.03 6.86
N ALA A 93 -3.09 -13.19 6.89
CA ALA A 93 -2.20 -13.05 8.04
C ALA A 93 -2.94 -12.59 9.30
N LEU A 94 -3.83 -11.60 9.18
CA LEU A 94 -4.66 -11.11 10.28
C LEU A 94 -5.63 -12.18 10.78
N ARG A 95 -6.27 -12.93 9.87
CA ARG A 95 -7.16 -14.05 10.23
C ARG A 95 -6.41 -15.15 10.99
N GLN A 96 -5.20 -15.46 10.56
CA GLN A 96 -4.33 -16.49 11.17
C GLN A 96 -3.52 -15.96 12.36
N LYS A 97 -3.56 -14.65 12.62
CA LYS A 97 -2.76 -13.96 13.65
C LYS A 97 -1.26 -14.27 13.57
N THR A 98 -0.73 -14.30 12.35
CA THR A 98 0.69 -14.57 12.10
C THR A 98 1.37 -13.36 11.45
N PRO A 99 2.60 -13.00 11.86
CA PRO A 99 3.38 -11.97 11.18
C PRO A 99 3.96 -12.45 9.84
N GLN A 100 3.97 -13.76 9.59
CA GLN A 100 4.53 -14.36 8.37
C GLN A 100 3.74 -15.63 7.99
N LEU A 101 3.27 -15.69 6.74
CA LEU A 101 2.57 -16.88 6.24
C LEU A 101 3.58 -18.02 5.99
N PRO A 102 3.21 -19.29 6.24
CA PRO A 102 4.05 -20.43 5.89
C PRO A 102 4.46 -20.41 4.42
N GLY A 103 5.76 -20.53 4.16
CA GLY A 103 6.37 -20.49 2.82
C GLY A 103 6.61 -19.09 2.25
N ALA A 104 6.12 -18.03 2.89
CA ALA A 104 6.48 -16.66 2.51
C ALA A 104 7.93 -16.35 2.95
N ARG A 105 8.70 -15.63 2.11
CA ARG A 105 10.11 -15.31 2.42
C ARG A 105 10.27 -14.27 3.53
N TYR A 106 9.38 -13.28 3.56
CA TYR A 106 9.44 -12.16 4.50
C TYR A 106 8.22 -12.14 5.42
N ALA A 107 8.32 -11.38 6.51
CA ALA A 107 7.16 -10.96 7.28
C ALA A 107 6.19 -10.16 6.39
N VAL A 108 4.90 -10.18 6.74
CA VAL A 108 3.83 -9.54 5.97
C VAL A 108 4.10 -8.04 5.81
N GLU A 109 4.53 -7.37 6.88
CA GLU A 109 4.89 -5.96 6.84
C GLU A 109 5.98 -5.64 5.80
N CYS A 110 6.91 -6.57 5.60
CA CYS A 110 7.98 -6.36 4.63
C CYS A 110 7.51 -6.29 3.19
N TYR A 111 6.41 -6.96 2.82
CA TYR A 111 5.88 -6.81 1.47
C TYR A 111 5.30 -5.42 1.24
N PHE A 112 4.69 -4.82 2.26
CA PHE A 112 4.22 -3.44 2.19
C PHE A 112 5.37 -2.43 2.12
N GLU A 113 6.41 -2.60 2.95
CA GLU A 113 7.61 -1.76 2.89
C GLU A 113 8.26 -1.85 1.50
N ARG A 114 8.37 -3.06 0.94
CA ARG A 114 8.89 -3.28 -0.41
C ARG A 114 8.03 -2.62 -1.47
N ALA A 115 6.70 -2.66 -1.35
CA ALA A 115 5.79 -2.02 -2.29
C ALA A 115 6.03 -0.50 -2.37
N VAL A 116 6.09 0.16 -1.21
CA VAL A 116 6.29 1.63 -1.15
C VAL A 116 7.72 2.05 -1.47
N ARG A 117 8.72 1.18 -1.27
CA ARG A 117 10.10 1.39 -1.74
C ARG A 117 10.22 1.23 -3.24
N PHE A 118 9.48 0.30 -3.83
CA PHE A 118 9.50 0.05 -5.27
C PHE A 118 8.85 1.20 -6.04
N LYS A 119 7.68 1.67 -5.60
CA LYS A 119 6.98 2.83 -6.17
C LYS A 119 6.54 3.79 -5.07
N ALA A 120 7.42 4.75 -4.76
CA ALA A 120 7.18 5.74 -3.71
C ALA A 120 6.04 6.72 -4.05
N ASP A 121 5.63 6.78 -5.31
CA ASP A 121 4.54 7.57 -5.87
C ASP A 121 3.21 6.78 -5.94
N ASP A 122 3.17 5.50 -5.58
CA ASP A 122 1.96 4.69 -5.60
C ASP A 122 1.12 4.92 -4.33
N GLY A 123 0.21 5.92 -4.39
CA GLY A 123 -0.71 6.21 -3.29
C GLY A 123 -1.56 5.03 -2.85
N THR A 124 -1.85 4.07 -3.73
CA THR A 124 -2.63 2.87 -3.38
C THR A 124 -1.80 1.89 -2.56
N ALA A 125 -0.51 1.72 -2.87
CA ALA A 125 0.41 0.93 -2.06
C ALA A 125 0.60 1.52 -0.65
N TRP A 126 0.76 2.85 -0.55
CA TRP A 126 0.81 3.55 0.75
C TRP A 126 -0.50 3.35 1.53
N ALA A 127 -1.66 3.46 0.87
CA ALA A 127 -2.95 3.23 1.51
C ALA A 127 -3.11 1.79 2.02
N ALA A 128 -2.67 0.80 1.23
CA ALA A 128 -2.70 -0.60 1.62
C ALA A 128 -1.80 -0.87 2.84
N TYR A 129 -0.60 -0.27 2.89
CA TYR A 129 0.29 -0.39 4.04
C TYR A 129 -0.31 0.26 5.30
N GLY A 130 -0.78 1.50 5.18
CA GLY A 130 -1.46 2.18 6.29
C GLY A 130 -2.67 1.40 6.81
N GLN A 131 -3.48 0.84 5.91
CA GLN A 131 -4.64 0.03 6.27
C GLN A 131 -4.25 -1.25 7.01
N TYR A 132 -3.17 -1.93 6.58
CA TYR A 132 -2.64 -3.10 7.28
C TYR A 132 -2.18 -2.76 8.70
N LEU A 133 -1.41 -1.68 8.89
CA LEU A 133 -0.98 -1.25 10.22
C LEU A 133 -2.16 -0.83 11.10
N TYR A 134 -3.15 -0.16 10.54
CA TYR A 134 -4.37 0.21 11.25
C TYR A 134 -5.13 -1.04 11.74
N GLN A 135 -5.26 -2.08 10.90
CA GLN A 135 -5.90 -3.34 11.29
C GLN A 135 -5.11 -4.13 12.36
N LEU A 136 -3.79 -3.90 12.47
CA LEU A 136 -2.97 -4.38 13.58
C LEU A 136 -3.12 -3.55 14.87
N GLY A 137 -3.94 -2.50 14.88
CA GLY A 137 -4.07 -1.57 16.00
C GLY A 137 -2.93 -0.56 16.11
N GLN A 138 -2.03 -0.49 15.12
CA GLN A 138 -0.86 0.40 15.12
C GLN A 138 -1.19 1.75 14.48
N THR A 139 -2.23 2.40 14.98
CA THR A 139 -2.79 3.64 14.42
C THR A 139 -1.75 4.76 14.27
N GLU A 140 -0.84 4.91 15.25
CA GLU A 140 0.22 5.92 15.21
C GLU A 140 1.18 5.74 14.02
N ARG A 141 1.43 4.49 13.62
CA ARG A 141 2.26 4.17 12.44
C ARG A 141 1.46 4.26 11.14
N ALA A 142 0.17 3.93 11.18
CA ALA A 142 -0.72 3.96 10.01
C ALA A 142 -1.01 5.39 9.52
N LEU A 143 -1.24 6.32 10.46
CA LEU A 143 -1.66 7.69 10.14
C LEU A 143 -0.73 8.42 9.14
N PRO A 144 0.60 8.49 9.33
CA PRO A 144 1.47 9.15 8.36
C PRO A 144 1.46 8.49 6.98
N LEU A 145 1.29 7.16 6.90
CA LEU A 145 1.20 6.44 5.62
C LEU A 145 -0.09 6.79 4.87
N LEU A 146 -1.21 6.86 5.58
CA LEU A 146 -2.52 7.18 5.01
C LEU A 146 -2.63 8.65 4.58
N LYS A 147 -1.96 9.56 5.30
CA LYS A 147 -1.80 10.96 4.88
C LYS A 147 -1.06 11.05 3.54
N LYS A 148 0.11 10.42 3.45
CA LYS A 148 0.90 10.37 2.22
C LYS A 148 0.13 9.74 1.06
N ALA A 149 -0.63 8.67 1.33
CA ALA A 149 -1.48 8.05 0.34
C ALA A 149 -2.50 9.04 -0.25
N ALA A 150 -3.18 9.81 0.60
CA ALA A 150 -4.17 10.80 0.17
C ALA A 150 -3.56 11.98 -0.60
N GLU A 151 -2.32 12.37 -0.27
CA GLU A 151 -1.56 13.37 -1.04
C GLU A 151 -1.21 12.86 -2.44
N LEU A 152 -0.82 11.58 -2.56
CA LEU A 152 -0.42 10.97 -3.83
C LEU A 152 -1.60 10.59 -4.73
N ALA A 153 -2.75 10.28 -4.15
CA ALA A 153 -3.93 9.81 -4.87
C ALA A 153 -5.22 10.47 -4.36
N PRO A 154 -5.36 11.80 -4.50
CA PRO A 154 -6.50 12.56 -3.95
C PRO A 154 -7.85 12.17 -4.59
N GLU A 155 -7.82 11.62 -5.81
CA GLU A 155 -9.02 11.19 -6.55
C GLU A 155 -9.31 9.68 -6.43
N ASN A 156 -8.65 8.99 -5.50
CA ASN A 156 -8.92 7.57 -5.25
C ASN A 156 -9.89 7.39 -4.08
N ALA A 157 -11.02 6.73 -4.34
CA ALA A 157 -12.10 6.53 -3.38
C ALA A 157 -11.65 5.75 -2.13
N SER A 158 -10.92 4.64 -2.34
CA SER A 158 -10.42 3.76 -1.28
C SER A 158 -9.35 4.45 -0.42
N VAL A 159 -8.47 5.23 -1.05
CA VAL A 159 -7.44 6.01 -0.36
C VAL A 159 -8.11 7.04 0.57
N ASN A 160 -9.08 7.81 0.07
CA ASN A 160 -9.82 8.76 0.88
C ASN A 160 -10.59 8.08 2.01
N TYR A 161 -11.19 6.91 1.76
CA TYR A 161 -11.88 6.17 2.82
C TYR A 161 -10.92 5.75 3.95
N ASN A 162 -9.75 5.19 3.62
CA ASN A 162 -8.77 4.78 4.61
C ASN A 162 -8.19 5.99 5.38
N ALA A 163 -7.91 7.11 4.70
CA ALA A 163 -7.49 8.35 5.34
C ALA A 163 -8.57 8.88 6.31
N GLY A 164 -9.84 8.86 5.90
CA GLY A 164 -10.96 9.26 6.73
C GLY A 164 -11.09 8.42 8.02
N ILE A 165 -10.91 7.10 7.92
CA ILE A 165 -10.81 6.22 9.10
C ILE A 165 -9.67 6.67 10.01
N ALA A 166 -8.47 6.86 9.48
CA ALA A 166 -7.31 7.24 10.30
C ALA A 166 -7.52 8.56 11.04
N TYR A 167 -8.08 9.56 10.37
CA TYR A 167 -8.39 10.84 10.98
C TYR A 167 -9.50 10.74 12.04
N ALA A 168 -10.52 9.90 11.82
CA ALA A 168 -11.56 9.65 12.82
C ALA A 168 -10.96 9.04 14.10
N HIS A 169 -10.04 8.09 13.96
CA HIS A 169 -9.33 7.48 15.09
C HIS A 169 -8.40 8.45 15.81
N ALA A 170 -7.73 9.34 15.07
CA ALA A 170 -6.95 10.43 15.62
C ALA A 170 -7.82 11.57 16.22
N LYS A 171 -9.16 11.42 16.24
CA LYS A 171 -10.14 12.41 16.68
C LYS A 171 -10.06 13.74 15.91
N ASN A 172 -9.40 13.76 14.76
CA ASN A 172 -9.42 14.89 13.83
C ASN A 172 -10.65 14.76 12.93
N TYR A 173 -11.81 14.98 13.52
CA TYR A 173 -13.09 14.83 12.84
C TYR A 173 -13.28 15.75 11.62
N PRO A 174 -12.79 17.01 11.60
CA PRO A 174 -12.87 17.84 10.40
C PRO A 174 -12.25 17.18 9.17
N LEU A 175 -11.01 16.69 9.27
CA LEU A 175 -10.35 15.98 8.18
C LEU A 175 -11.00 14.62 7.89
N ALA A 176 -11.47 13.92 8.92
CA ALA A 176 -12.18 12.66 8.75
C ALA A 176 -13.44 12.83 7.88
N VAL A 177 -14.25 13.86 8.14
CA VAL A 177 -15.46 14.19 7.37
C VAL A 177 -15.11 14.62 5.95
N GLN A 178 -14.06 15.44 5.77
CA GLN A 178 -13.61 15.84 4.44
C GLN A 178 -13.27 14.63 3.56
N HIS A 179 -12.43 13.73 4.08
CA HIS A 179 -12.03 12.52 3.36
C HIS A 179 -13.20 11.53 3.19
N ALA A 180 -14.10 11.43 4.18
CA ALA A 180 -15.32 10.63 4.05
C ALA A 180 -16.19 11.13 2.88
N LYS A 181 -16.49 12.44 2.85
CA LYS A 181 -17.28 13.06 1.77
C LYS A 181 -16.65 12.77 0.41
N LYS A 182 -15.34 13.01 0.26
CA LYS A 182 -14.62 12.73 -0.99
C LYS A 182 -14.69 11.26 -1.39
N ALA A 183 -14.46 10.33 -0.46
CA ALA A 183 -14.56 8.89 -0.74
C ALA A 183 -15.95 8.51 -1.28
N TYR A 184 -17.01 9.03 -0.67
CA TYR A 184 -18.38 8.73 -1.09
C TYR A 184 -18.80 9.44 -2.37
N GLN A 185 -18.29 10.64 -2.63
CA GLN A 185 -18.44 11.33 -3.93
C GLN A 185 -17.80 10.52 -5.06
N LEU A 186 -16.67 9.87 -4.78
CA LEU A 186 -15.98 8.97 -5.69
C LEU A 186 -16.60 7.56 -5.73
N GLY A 187 -17.77 7.35 -5.12
CA GLY A 187 -18.51 6.08 -5.19
C GLY A 187 -18.02 4.96 -4.26
N PHE A 188 -17.27 5.27 -3.19
CA PHE A 188 -16.84 4.23 -2.26
C PHE A 188 -18.04 3.55 -1.58
N PRO A 189 -18.13 2.20 -1.58
CA PRO A 189 -19.38 1.51 -1.26
C PRO A 189 -19.63 1.30 0.25
N LEU A 190 -18.60 1.37 1.10
CA LEU A 190 -18.77 0.97 2.51
C LEU A 190 -19.25 2.12 3.39
N ASN A 191 -20.36 1.90 4.09
CA ASN A 191 -20.96 2.89 5.01
C ASN A 191 -20.31 2.94 6.41
N GLY A 192 -19.25 2.17 6.68
CA GLY A 192 -18.65 2.07 8.01
C GLY A 192 -18.14 3.41 8.55
N LEU A 193 -17.38 4.16 7.74
CA LEU A 193 -16.88 5.48 8.11
C LEU A 193 -18.01 6.50 8.32
N ARG A 194 -19.04 6.51 7.46
CA ARG A 194 -20.25 7.32 7.65
C ARG A 194 -20.89 7.06 8.99
N LYS A 195 -21.16 5.78 9.30
CA LYS A 195 -21.75 5.39 10.58
C LYS A 195 -20.90 5.86 11.75
N MET A 196 -19.59 5.63 11.71
CA MET A 196 -18.65 6.05 12.76
C MET A 196 -18.71 7.55 13.05
N LEU A 197 -18.76 8.38 12.00
CA LEU A 197 -18.78 9.84 12.14
C LEU A 197 -20.14 10.38 12.58
N VAL A 198 -21.24 9.77 12.11
CA VAL A 198 -22.61 10.11 12.52
C VAL A 198 -22.85 9.74 13.98
N ASP A 199 -22.50 8.52 14.38
CA ASP A 199 -22.67 8.04 15.76
C ASP A 199 -21.84 8.88 16.75
N ALA A 200 -20.69 9.42 16.31
CA ALA A 200 -19.88 10.34 17.10
C ALA A 200 -20.43 11.78 17.17
N GLY A 201 -21.54 12.08 16.48
CA GLY A 201 -22.12 13.42 16.39
C GLY A 201 -21.24 14.40 15.62
N LYS A 202 -20.42 13.91 14.67
CA LYS A 202 -19.42 14.72 13.94
C LYS A 202 -19.80 14.98 12.49
N TRP A 203 -20.79 14.26 11.98
CA TRP A 203 -21.30 14.42 10.63
C TRP A 203 -22.79 14.11 10.57
N ASP A 204 -23.52 14.78 9.68
CA ASP A 204 -24.93 14.51 9.38
C ASP A 204 -25.12 13.35 8.39
N GLY A 205 -24.02 12.80 7.88
CA GLY A 205 -24.04 11.71 6.92
C GLY A 205 -24.50 12.12 5.53
N LYS A 206 -24.55 13.41 5.18
CA LYS A 206 -24.92 13.86 3.83
C LYS A 206 -23.68 14.09 2.97
N VAL A 207 -23.75 13.58 1.75
CA VAL A 207 -22.73 13.79 0.72
C VAL A 207 -23.34 14.68 -0.34
N GLU A 208 -22.71 15.81 -0.59
CA GLU A 208 -23.12 16.73 -1.65
C GLU A 208 -22.89 16.05 -3.01
N PRO A 209 -23.81 16.23 -3.98
CA PRO A 209 -23.61 15.77 -5.35
C PRO A 209 -22.27 16.28 -5.90
N VAL A 210 -21.62 15.48 -6.74
CA VAL A 210 -20.45 15.96 -7.49
C VAL A 210 -20.95 17.06 -8.43
N GLU A 211 -20.54 18.29 -8.21
CA GLU A 211 -20.81 19.37 -9.16
C GLU A 211 -20.12 19.00 -10.48
N VAL A 212 -20.91 18.81 -11.54
CA VAL A 212 -20.41 18.59 -12.89
C VAL A 212 -20.33 19.97 -13.55
N PRO A 213 -19.14 20.50 -13.85
CA PRO A 213 -19.04 21.80 -14.52
C PRO A 213 -19.78 21.75 -15.87
N GLY A 214 -20.79 22.60 -16.04
CA GLY A 214 -21.60 22.69 -17.25
C GLY A 214 -22.94 21.94 -17.24
N SER A 215 -23.32 21.27 -16.15
CA SER A 215 -24.67 20.72 -15.99
C SER A 215 -25.64 21.78 -15.44
N ASP A 216 -25.89 22.85 -16.20
CA ASP A 216 -27.03 23.71 -15.92
C ASP A 216 -28.32 22.95 -16.25
N PRO A 217 -29.26 22.77 -15.31
CA PRO A 217 -30.57 22.18 -15.60
C PRO A 217 -31.46 23.10 -16.47
N ALA A 218 -30.99 24.32 -16.75
CA ALA A 218 -31.67 25.32 -17.59
C ALA A 218 -31.10 25.34 -19.03
N GLY A 219 -31.04 24.18 -19.68
CA GLY A 219 -30.90 24.15 -21.15
C GLY A 219 -32.21 24.63 -21.80
N PRO A 220 -32.18 25.44 -22.87
CA PRO A 220 -33.39 25.96 -23.50
C PRO A 220 -34.27 24.80 -23.99
N THR A 221 -35.53 24.81 -23.56
CA THR A 221 -36.57 23.88 -24.00
C THR A 221 -36.63 23.89 -25.53
N PRO A 222 -36.49 22.76 -26.24
CA PRO A 222 -36.60 22.75 -27.69
C PRO A 222 -38.02 23.12 -28.10
N ALA A 223 -38.16 24.08 -29.01
CA ALA A 223 -39.44 24.47 -29.56
C ALA A 223 -40.11 23.28 -30.29
N PRO A 224 -41.44 23.10 -30.15
CA PRO A 224 -42.16 22.01 -30.79
C PRO A 224 -42.10 22.17 -32.33
N ARG A 225 -41.92 21.03 -33.02
CA ARG A 225 -42.03 20.94 -34.48
C ARG A 225 -43.49 20.88 -34.91
#